data_AF-A0A2I1X933-F1
#
_entry.id   AF-A0A2I1X933-F1
#
_cell.length_a   1.000
_cell.length_b   1.000
_cell.length_c   1.000
_cell.angle_alpha   90.00
_cell.angle_beta   90.00
_cell.angle_gamma   90.00
#
_symmetry.space_group_name_H-M   'P 1'
#
loop_
_entity.id
_entity.type
_entity.pdbx_description
1 polymer ?
#
loop_
_entity_poly.entity_id
_entity_poly.type
_entity_poly.pdbx_seq_one_letter_code
_entity_poly.pdbx_strand_id
1 'polypeptide(L)'
;MSAINTKIKTIILTAISAAILSACGGGGGGDTAALSTGSTSTGGSGSPAKNGGTGNGNANKDNSTAQTSTLSNKADKLEELEDEAPLSALNLDTPLHTSFISSASAQQGNPNVQLRQKETGEQFQTDNQNKDQGGLISSLDFKANDEVKLDGIALFNKNVNGSATQPAWTTTDSLIAKINSKGNTKADISEQDGREKNTEYAYGKSTLDDRIVEIFKQLKAERENLKKAKEGGADGIDEVKIAEIEAKIKELSELYDRKRQLRADLKKYTQDSTNQIAYFRTDADGLVFDKQFDGIYVIRFVDGTQIVMHDPAAAGWTYQTFAHYIDPRSGVTHGYQSLGDETKFTALPASGTATYNGLTTAYVVKDDQSRQLTANVKAIVDFGLKGVRFETANSQFHSLDANGRRVTVKGADYDMKGTAKWENGNLFLGKVEAAAAGLKGNLSGKFFGPSAAEIGGTYGLQKEDGNEHLIGGYGAKRQ
;
A
#
# COMPACT_ATOMS: atom_id res chain seq x y z
N MET A 1 -2.54 -0.09 50.69
CA MET A 1 -2.73 1.36 50.86
C MET A 1 -2.37 2.02 49.53
N SER A 2 -3.19 2.77 48.80
CA SER A 2 -4.63 3.03 48.74
C SER A 2 -4.89 3.41 47.28
N ALA A 3 -5.90 2.83 46.65
CA ALA A 3 -6.29 3.11 45.27
C ALA A 3 -7.11 4.42 45.21
N ILE A 4 -6.79 5.32 44.28
CA ILE A 4 -7.67 6.45 43.95
C ILE A 4 -8.17 6.26 42.53
N ASN A 5 -9.46 5.97 42.47
CA ASN A 5 -10.28 5.67 41.31
C ASN A 5 -11.08 6.93 40.98
N THR A 6 -10.75 7.64 39.90
CA THR A 6 -11.49 8.85 39.51
C THR A 6 -12.37 8.55 38.31
N LYS A 7 -13.66 8.34 38.60
CA LYS A 7 -14.76 8.22 37.64
C LYS A 7 -14.93 9.51 36.84
N ILE A 8 -14.75 9.45 35.53
CA ILE A 8 -15.16 10.49 34.59
C ILE A 8 -16.69 10.39 34.42
N LYS A 9 -17.42 11.43 34.81
CA LYS A 9 -18.86 11.57 34.54
C LYS A 9 -19.05 12.09 33.11
N THR A 10 -19.64 11.26 32.26
CA THR A 10 -20.14 11.66 30.95
C THR A 10 -21.38 12.54 31.11
N ILE A 11 -21.30 13.79 30.64
CA ILE A 11 -22.45 14.68 30.49
C ILE A 11 -23.06 14.43 29.11
N ILE A 12 -24.29 13.91 29.09
CA ILE A 12 -25.08 13.69 27.88
C ILE A 12 -25.86 14.97 27.60
N LEU A 13 -25.56 15.65 26.49
CA LEU A 13 -26.37 16.76 25.99
C LEU A 13 -27.56 16.20 25.19
N THR A 14 -28.78 16.39 25.68
CA THR A 14 -30.02 16.01 25.00
C THR A 14 -30.44 17.13 24.05
N ALA A 15 -30.40 16.90 22.74
CA ALA A 15 -30.91 17.84 21.74
C ALA A 15 -32.40 17.60 21.48
N ILE A 16 -33.21 18.62 21.73
CA ILE A 16 -34.65 18.69 21.48
C ILE A 16 -34.87 18.74 19.96
N SER A 17 -35.55 17.74 19.40
CA SER A 17 -35.99 17.73 18.00
C SER A 17 -37.43 18.24 17.92
N ALA A 18 -37.62 19.40 17.29
CA ALA A 18 -38.95 19.87 16.90
C ALA A 18 -39.38 19.20 15.59
N ALA A 19 -40.59 18.66 15.59
CA ALA A 19 -41.23 17.99 14.47
C ALA A 19 -41.65 19.00 13.38
N ILE A 20 -41.48 18.61 12.11
CA ILE A 20 -42.33 19.09 11.02
C ILE A 20 -42.85 17.87 10.25
N LEU A 21 -44.13 17.60 10.43
CA LEU A 21 -44.94 16.73 9.57
C LEU A 21 -45.38 17.49 8.31
N SER A 22 -45.19 16.86 7.15
CA SER A 22 -46.13 16.83 6.01
C SER A 22 -45.67 15.65 5.12
N ALA A 23 -46.35 14.51 4.99
CA ALA A 23 -47.67 14.26 4.36
C ALA A 23 -47.76 14.95 2.98
N CYS A 24 -48.07 14.33 1.83
CA CYS A 24 -48.65 13.04 1.49
C CYS A 24 -48.54 12.85 -0.05
N GLY A 25 -48.55 11.61 -0.53
CA GLY A 25 -48.90 11.21 -1.91
C GLY A 25 -47.83 10.32 -2.57
N GLY A 26 -48.00 9.02 -2.82
CA GLY A 26 -49.16 8.13 -2.75
C GLY A 26 -49.40 7.42 -4.09
N GLY A 27 -49.23 6.10 -4.12
CA GLY A 27 -49.74 5.16 -5.16
C GLY A 27 -48.74 4.79 -6.28
N GLY A 28 -48.57 3.56 -6.75
CA GLY A 28 -49.28 2.29 -6.53
C GLY A 28 -49.34 1.47 -7.85
N GLY A 29 -49.11 0.15 -7.78
CA GLY A 29 -49.36 -0.85 -8.85
C GLY A 29 -48.29 -0.90 -9.95
N GLY A 30 -47.74 -2.04 -10.40
CA GLY A 30 -48.28 -3.40 -10.50
C GLY A 30 -48.33 -3.76 -11.99
N ASP A 31 -47.50 -4.71 -12.44
CA ASP A 31 -47.91 -5.82 -13.31
C ASP A 31 -46.72 -6.55 -13.97
N THR A 32 -46.71 -7.86 -13.69
CA THR A 32 -46.05 -8.93 -14.44
C THR A 32 -46.79 -9.23 -15.73
N ALA A 33 -46.09 -9.43 -16.86
CA ALA A 33 -46.45 -10.43 -17.86
C ALA A 33 -45.31 -10.69 -18.86
N ALA A 34 -45.20 -11.97 -19.21
CA ALA A 34 -44.22 -12.60 -20.08
C ALA A 34 -44.62 -12.56 -21.57
N LEU A 35 -43.85 -13.32 -22.37
CA LEU A 35 -43.99 -13.69 -23.80
C LEU A 35 -43.34 -12.69 -24.77
N SER A 36 -42.63 -13.08 -25.84
CA SER A 36 -42.72 -14.32 -26.63
C SER A 36 -41.43 -14.60 -27.40
N THR A 37 -41.20 -15.91 -27.57
CA THR A 37 -40.36 -16.69 -28.49
C THR A 37 -40.13 -16.14 -29.90
N GLY A 38 -38.99 -16.53 -30.50
CA GLY A 38 -38.79 -16.55 -31.95
C GLY A 38 -37.37 -16.93 -32.39
N SER A 39 -37.06 -18.23 -32.40
CA SER A 39 -35.92 -18.82 -33.12
C SER A 39 -36.36 -19.18 -34.55
N THR A 40 -35.49 -19.02 -35.55
CA THR A 40 -35.37 -19.97 -36.67
C THR A 40 -34.05 -19.79 -37.43
N SER A 41 -33.40 -20.92 -37.68
CA SER A 41 -32.27 -21.17 -38.57
C SER A 41 -32.75 -21.72 -39.92
N THR A 42 -31.98 -21.49 -41.00
CA THR A 42 -31.81 -22.29 -42.25
C THR A 42 -30.84 -21.47 -43.14
N GLY A 43 -29.75 -21.94 -43.76
CA GLY A 43 -29.39 -23.27 -44.28
C GLY A 43 -29.56 -23.30 -45.82
N GLY A 44 -28.47 -23.27 -46.61
CA GLY A 44 -28.50 -23.76 -48.01
C GLY A 44 -27.74 -22.98 -49.11
N SER A 45 -26.47 -23.37 -49.33
CA SER A 45 -25.80 -23.72 -50.61
C SER A 45 -26.14 -23.06 -51.97
N GLY A 46 -25.10 -22.64 -52.69
CA GLY A 46 -25.06 -22.53 -54.16
C GLY A 46 -23.66 -22.21 -54.74
N SER A 47 -23.08 -23.13 -55.49
CA SER A 47 -21.97 -22.95 -56.47
C SER A 47 -22.42 -23.62 -57.79
N PRO A 48 -21.68 -23.62 -58.94
CA PRO A 48 -20.40 -22.97 -59.31
C PRO A 48 -20.39 -22.33 -60.73
N ALA A 49 -19.27 -21.73 -61.14
CA ALA A 49 -18.89 -21.64 -62.56
C ALA A 49 -17.36 -21.68 -62.77
N LYS A 50 -16.92 -22.57 -63.68
CA LYS A 50 -15.54 -22.84 -64.11
C LYS A 50 -15.21 -22.14 -65.45
N ASN A 51 -13.95 -21.75 -65.62
CA ASN A 51 -13.01 -22.02 -66.75
C ASN A 51 -11.93 -20.92 -66.74
N GLY A 52 -10.65 -21.13 -67.03
CA GLY A 52 -9.87 -22.27 -67.54
C GLY A 52 -8.55 -21.69 -68.05
N GLY A 53 -7.42 -22.32 -67.75
CA GLY A 53 -6.10 -21.83 -68.19
C GLY A 53 -4.95 -22.70 -67.70
N THR A 54 -4.58 -23.67 -68.54
CA THR A 54 -3.43 -24.58 -68.40
C THR A 54 -2.09 -23.87 -68.61
N GLY A 55 -1.13 -24.12 -67.72
CA GLY A 55 0.29 -23.76 -67.88
C GLY A 55 1.15 -24.66 -67.00
N ASN A 56 1.88 -25.56 -67.63
CA ASN A 56 2.70 -26.62 -67.04
C ASN A 56 4.07 -26.07 -66.62
N GLY A 57 4.61 -26.42 -65.44
CA GLY A 57 5.98 -26.00 -65.11
C GLY A 57 6.48 -26.22 -63.68
N ASN A 58 6.98 -27.44 -63.45
CA ASN A 58 8.12 -27.79 -62.59
C ASN A 58 7.98 -27.77 -61.06
N ALA A 59 8.38 -28.90 -60.49
CA ALA A 59 8.42 -29.21 -59.08
C ALA A 59 9.46 -28.37 -58.32
N ASN A 60 9.09 -27.90 -57.13
CA ASN A 60 10.02 -27.94 -56.00
C ASN A 60 9.23 -28.34 -54.73
N LYS A 61 9.50 -29.55 -54.25
CA LYS A 61 9.06 -30.01 -52.93
C LYS A 61 10.05 -29.44 -51.91
N ASP A 62 9.85 -28.20 -51.49
CA ASP A 62 10.40 -27.76 -50.21
C ASP A 62 9.36 -28.02 -49.12
N ASN A 63 9.41 -29.25 -48.62
CA ASN A 63 8.85 -29.59 -47.31
C ASN A 63 9.76 -28.98 -46.24
N SER A 64 9.72 -27.66 -46.08
CA SER A 64 10.09 -27.04 -44.81
C SER A 64 8.88 -27.13 -43.90
N THR A 65 8.70 -28.30 -43.29
CA THR A 65 8.04 -28.35 -41.99
C THR A 65 8.83 -27.42 -41.10
N ALA A 66 8.31 -26.21 -40.87
CA ALA A 66 8.77 -25.35 -39.80
C ALA A 66 8.82 -26.22 -38.55
N GLN A 67 10.03 -26.54 -38.07
CA GLN A 67 10.18 -27.09 -36.74
C GLN A 67 9.57 -26.05 -35.80
N THR A 68 8.38 -26.32 -35.29
CA THR A 68 7.93 -25.68 -34.06
C THR A 68 9.05 -25.92 -33.06
N SER A 69 9.73 -24.85 -32.64
CA SER A 69 10.72 -24.90 -31.57
C SER A 69 10.07 -25.61 -30.38
N THR A 70 10.56 -26.80 -30.06
CA THR A 70 10.06 -27.54 -28.90
C THR A 70 10.43 -26.74 -27.66
N LEU A 71 9.42 -26.19 -27.00
CA LEU A 71 9.53 -25.53 -25.72
C LEU A 71 10.20 -26.46 -24.70
N SER A 72 11.22 -25.94 -24.03
CA SER A 72 12.09 -26.65 -23.10
C SER A 72 11.54 -26.65 -21.68
N ASN A 73 10.75 -25.64 -21.30
CA ASN A 73 10.20 -25.46 -19.97
C ASN A 73 9.43 -26.71 -19.50
N LYS A 74 9.61 -27.09 -18.22
CA LYS A 74 8.92 -28.23 -17.59
C LYS A 74 8.36 -27.87 -16.22
N ALA A 75 7.19 -28.44 -15.89
CA ALA A 75 6.49 -28.17 -14.63
C ALA A 75 7.23 -28.67 -13.37
N ASP A 76 8.12 -29.64 -13.53
CA ASP A 76 8.96 -30.23 -12.48
C ASP A 76 10.35 -29.60 -12.36
N LYS A 77 10.70 -28.66 -13.26
CA LYS A 77 12.00 -27.96 -13.30
C LYS A 77 11.82 -26.45 -13.38
N LEU A 78 11.11 -25.88 -12.42
CA LEU A 78 10.79 -24.45 -12.44
C LEU A 78 12.03 -23.55 -12.29
N GLU A 79 13.08 -24.06 -11.67
CA GLU A 79 14.37 -23.39 -11.52
C GLU A 79 15.13 -23.21 -12.84
N GLU A 80 14.71 -23.91 -13.90
CA GLU A 80 15.29 -23.82 -15.25
C GLU A 80 14.41 -22.98 -16.20
N LEU A 81 13.31 -22.35 -15.75
CA LEU A 81 12.41 -21.62 -16.64
C LEU A 81 13.12 -20.54 -17.46
N GLU A 82 12.83 -20.53 -18.75
CA GLU A 82 13.26 -19.52 -19.72
C GLU A 82 12.06 -18.79 -20.36
N ASP A 83 12.32 -17.60 -20.87
CA ASP A 83 11.32 -16.78 -21.58
C ASP A 83 11.29 -17.14 -23.08
N GLU A 84 10.90 -18.38 -23.36
CA GLU A 84 10.99 -19.00 -24.70
C GLU A 84 9.72 -18.80 -25.57
N ALA A 85 8.63 -18.30 -24.98
CA ALA A 85 7.38 -18.00 -25.68
C ALA A 85 6.77 -16.66 -25.18
N PRO A 86 7.48 -15.54 -25.32
CA PRO A 86 7.14 -14.29 -24.66
C PRO A 86 5.76 -13.77 -25.07
N LEU A 87 4.99 -13.31 -24.08
CA LEU A 87 3.75 -12.59 -24.31
C LEU A 87 4.01 -11.30 -25.10
N SER A 88 2.99 -10.85 -25.86
CA SER A 88 3.06 -9.57 -26.54
C SER A 88 3.30 -8.42 -25.56
N ALA A 89 4.14 -7.46 -25.92
CA ALA A 89 4.37 -6.26 -25.13
C ALA A 89 3.05 -5.50 -24.88
N LEU A 90 2.85 -4.99 -23.66
CA LEU A 90 1.66 -4.21 -23.32
C LEU A 90 1.74 -2.75 -23.78
N ASN A 91 2.95 -2.24 -24.05
CA ASN A 91 3.21 -0.83 -24.41
C ASN A 91 2.51 0.17 -23.48
N LEU A 92 2.54 -0.10 -22.17
CA LEU A 92 1.95 0.80 -21.17
C LEU A 92 2.86 2.00 -20.94
N ASP A 93 2.23 3.16 -20.74
CA ASP A 93 2.93 4.38 -20.39
C ASP A 93 3.74 4.23 -19.11
N THR A 94 4.86 4.96 -19.05
CA THR A 94 5.60 5.12 -17.80
C THR A 94 4.79 6.02 -16.87
N PRO A 95 4.56 5.63 -15.60
CA PRO A 95 3.83 6.47 -14.66
C PRO A 95 4.54 7.81 -14.45
N LEU A 96 3.78 8.90 -14.37
CA LEU A 96 4.31 10.20 -13.96
C LEU A 96 4.84 10.10 -12.53
N HIS A 97 5.85 10.89 -12.18
CA HIS A 97 6.40 10.98 -10.81
C HIS A 97 5.38 11.41 -9.73
N THR A 98 4.25 11.97 -10.15
CA THR A 98 3.10 12.33 -9.31
C THR A 98 2.05 11.24 -9.22
N SER A 99 2.16 10.19 -10.05
CA SER A 99 1.23 9.06 -10.03
C SER A 99 1.45 8.25 -8.76
N PHE A 100 0.36 7.69 -8.26
CA PHE A 100 0.41 6.74 -7.17
C PHE A 100 -0.59 5.63 -7.41
N ILE A 101 -0.35 4.47 -6.81
CA ILE A 101 -1.22 3.31 -6.96
C ILE A 101 -2.55 3.54 -6.24
N SER A 102 -3.63 3.04 -6.82
CA SER A 102 -4.93 2.95 -6.16
C SER A 102 -5.52 1.58 -6.41
N SER A 103 -6.30 1.06 -5.48
CA SER A 103 -6.96 -0.22 -5.65
C SER A 103 -8.31 -0.25 -4.96
N ALA A 104 -9.31 -0.78 -5.66
CA ALA A 104 -10.63 -1.05 -5.11
C ALA A 104 -10.69 -2.38 -4.33
N SER A 105 -9.66 -3.23 -4.44
CA SER A 105 -9.61 -4.51 -3.72
C SER A 105 -9.09 -4.36 -2.30
N ALA A 106 -9.55 -5.23 -1.40
CA ALA A 106 -9.00 -5.33 -0.05
C ALA A 106 -7.56 -5.83 -0.10
N GLN A 107 -6.69 -5.23 0.71
CA GLN A 107 -5.25 -5.41 0.63
C GLN A 107 -4.71 -6.36 1.70
N GLN A 108 -5.45 -6.61 2.79
CA GLN A 108 -4.97 -7.46 3.90
C GLN A 108 -4.66 -8.89 3.45
N GLY A 109 -5.36 -9.37 2.43
CA GLY A 109 -5.16 -10.69 1.83
C GLY A 109 -4.07 -10.74 0.75
N ASN A 110 -3.30 -9.67 0.59
CA ASN A 110 -2.11 -9.70 -0.26
C ASN A 110 -0.94 -10.40 0.43
N PRO A 111 0.07 -10.82 -0.35
CA PRO A 111 1.30 -11.39 0.17
C PRO A 111 1.85 -10.55 1.33
N ASN A 112 2.06 -11.19 2.47
CA ASN A 112 2.56 -10.56 3.67
C ASN A 112 3.49 -11.50 4.42
N VAL A 113 4.42 -10.90 5.17
CA VAL A 113 5.35 -11.61 6.04
C VAL A 113 5.62 -10.72 7.26
N GLN A 114 5.73 -11.32 8.44
CA GLN A 114 6.02 -10.62 9.68
C GLN A 114 7.10 -11.35 10.44
N LEU A 115 8.11 -10.61 10.90
CA LEU A 115 8.98 -10.98 11.99
C LEU A 115 8.39 -10.38 13.26
N ARG A 116 8.12 -11.25 14.23
CA ARG A 116 7.43 -10.92 15.47
C ARG A 116 8.27 -11.28 16.66
N GLN A 117 8.15 -10.52 17.73
CA GLN A 117 8.79 -10.81 19.00
C GLN A 117 7.75 -11.32 20.00
N LYS A 118 8.04 -12.47 20.63
CA LYS A 118 7.26 -12.98 21.77
C LYS A 118 7.55 -12.14 23.01
N GLU A 119 6.68 -12.23 24.02
CA GLU A 119 6.93 -11.62 25.34
C GLU A 119 8.26 -12.09 25.98
N THR A 120 8.70 -13.30 25.65
CA THR A 120 9.98 -13.88 26.09
C THR A 120 11.21 -13.32 25.36
N GLY A 121 11.02 -12.44 24.38
CA GLY A 121 12.08 -11.84 23.56
C GLY A 121 12.46 -12.63 22.30
N GLU A 122 12.04 -13.89 22.19
CA GLU A 122 12.31 -14.75 21.03
C GLU A 122 11.57 -14.25 19.78
N GLN A 123 12.27 -14.25 18.63
CA GLN A 123 11.71 -13.87 17.34
C GLN A 123 11.12 -15.06 16.59
N PHE A 124 10.06 -14.83 15.82
CA PHE A 124 9.49 -15.84 14.92
C PHE A 124 8.85 -15.19 13.68
N GLN A 125 8.82 -15.93 12.58
CA GLN A 125 8.21 -15.48 11.33
C GLN A 125 6.77 -16.01 11.16
N THR A 126 5.91 -15.20 10.55
CA THR A 126 4.61 -15.60 10.00
C THR A 126 4.49 -15.10 8.57
N ASP A 127 3.80 -15.85 7.71
CA ASP A 127 3.55 -15.49 6.31
C ASP A 127 2.29 -16.17 5.77
N ASN A 128 1.99 -15.98 4.48
CA ASN A 128 0.80 -16.57 3.84
C ASN A 128 0.75 -18.10 3.82
N GLN A 129 1.88 -18.78 4.00
CA GLN A 129 1.96 -20.24 4.03
C GLN A 129 1.94 -20.75 5.48
N ASN A 130 2.46 -19.96 6.43
CA ASN A 130 2.68 -20.35 7.81
C ASN A 130 2.12 -19.32 8.78
N LYS A 131 1.02 -19.68 9.45
CA LYS A 131 0.37 -18.87 10.50
C LYS A 131 -0.01 -17.47 10.01
N ASP A 132 -0.59 -17.35 8.82
CA ASP A 132 -0.97 -16.05 8.23
C ASP A 132 -1.78 -15.21 9.23
N GLN A 133 -1.33 -13.98 9.46
CA GLN A 133 -1.97 -13.00 10.35
C GLN A 133 -2.56 -11.83 9.56
N GLY A 134 -2.55 -11.91 8.23
CA GLY A 134 -2.93 -10.82 7.34
C GLY A 134 -1.92 -9.67 7.36
N GLY A 135 -1.93 -8.87 6.30
CA GLY A 135 -1.17 -7.63 6.24
C GLY A 135 -1.83 -6.50 7.06
N LEU A 136 -1.01 -5.59 7.58
CA LEU A 136 -1.46 -4.41 8.34
C LEU A 136 -2.26 -3.41 7.49
N ILE A 137 -2.11 -3.42 6.17
CA ILE A 137 -2.71 -2.44 5.27
C ILE A 137 -3.94 -3.08 4.63
N SER A 138 -5.11 -2.48 4.79
CA SER A 138 -6.37 -3.07 4.32
C SER A 138 -6.93 -2.48 3.05
N SER A 139 -6.59 -1.25 2.72
CA SER A 139 -7.11 -0.56 1.55
C SER A 139 -6.07 0.39 0.99
N LEU A 140 -6.23 0.75 -0.28
CA LEU A 140 -5.42 1.77 -0.97
C LEU A 140 -6.37 2.66 -1.76
N ASP A 141 -7.13 3.51 -1.06
CA ASP A 141 -7.99 4.52 -1.70
C ASP A 141 -7.20 5.82 -1.86
N PHE A 142 -6.19 5.80 -2.74
CA PHE A 142 -5.40 7.00 -3.07
C PHE A 142 -5.93 7.59 -4.37
N LYS A 143 -6.97 8.42 -4.30
CA LYS A 143 -7.26 9.29 -5.44
C LYS A 143 -6.16 10.35 -5.54
N ALA A 144 -5.90 10.87 -6.73
CA ALA A 144 -4.96 11.98 -6.89
C ALA A 144 -5.39 13.14 -5.97
N ASN A 145 -4.49 13.58 -5.08
CA ASN A 145 -4.74 14.56 -4.01
C ASN A 145 -5.60 14.08 -2.81
N ASP A 146 -5.68 12.76 -2.55
CA ASP A 146 -6.52 12.18 -1.50
C ASP A 146 -5.72 11.38 -0.43
N GLU A 147 -6.40 11.05 0.67
CA GLU A 147 -5.84 10.46 1.91
C GLU A 147 -5.50 8.96 1.82
N VAL A 148 -4.50 8.52 2.60
CA VAL A 148 -4.11 7.11 2.74
C VAL A 148 -4.90 6.43 3.85
N LYS A 149 -5.62 5.34 3.55
CA LYS A 149 -6.41 4.57 4.53
C LYS A 149 -5.73 3.23 4.87
N LEU A 150 -5.34 3.01 6.14
CA LEU A 150 -4.63 1.81 6.62
C LEU A 150 -5.44 1.16 7.76
N ASP A 151 -5.77 -0.15 7.76
CA ASP A 151 -6.36 -0.83 8.94
C ASP A 151 -5.39 -1.72 9.73
N GLY A 152 -4.88 -1.16 10.83
CA GLY A 152 -4.76 -1.81 12.14
C GLY A 152 -5.81 -1.26 13.12
N ILE A 153 -7.01 -1.03 12.57
CA ILE A 153 -8.20 -0.32 13.06
C ILE A 153 -9.36 -1.28 12.92
N ALA A 154 -10.15 -1.46 13.98
CA ALA A 154 -11.34 -2.27 13.93
C ALA A 154 -12.56 -1.37 13.61
N LEU A 155 -13.18 -1.60 12.44
CA LEU A 155 -14.47 -1.03 12.10
C LEU A 155 -15.57 -1.68 12.96
N PHE A 156 -16.01 -1.00 14.01
CA PHE A 156 -17.30 -1.34 14.60
C PHE A 156 -18.41 -0.80 13.69
N ASN A 157 -19.05 -1.69 12.93
CA ASN A 157 -20.32 -1.39 12.26
C ASN A 157 -21.53 -1.58 13.20
N LYS A 158 -21.31 -1.46 14.52
CA LYS A 158 -22.34 -1.42 15.55
C LYS A 158 -21.83 -0.58 16.73
N ASN A 159 -22.61 0.41 17.16
CA ASN A 159 -22.54 0.86 18.55
C ASN A 159 -23.65 0.14 19.36
N VAL A 160 -23.70 0.37 20.67
CA VAL A 160 -24.70 -0.22 21.57
C VAL A 160 -26.17 0.03 21.16
N ASN A 161 -26.41 0.92 20.19
CA ASN A 161 -27.72 1.35 19.71
C ASN A 161 -27.98 1.04 18.21
N GLY A 162 -27.10 0.32 17.50
CA GLY A 162 -27.33 -0.10 16.11
C GLY A 162 -26.23 0.27 15.11
N SER A 163 -26.57 0.21 13.81
CA SER A 163 -25.67 0.47 12.66
C SER A 163 -25.38 1.95 12.46
N ALA A 164 -24.12 2.31 12.22
CA ALA A 164 -23.68 3.71 12.06
C ALA A 164 -23.92 4.23 10.64
N THR A 165 -24.39 5.48 10.51
CA THR A 165 -24.72 6.15 9.22
C THR A 165 -23.53 6.89 8.58
N GLN A 166 -22.36 6.88 9.21
CA GLN A 166 -21.07 7.35 8.67
C GLN A 166 -19.93 6.47 9.22
N PRO A 167 -18.86 6.20 8.44
CA PRO A 167 -17.68 5.52 8.95
C PRO A 167 -17.06 6.29 10.11
N ALA A 168 -16.87 5.64 11.26
CA ALA A 168 -16.09 6.19 12.36
C ALA A 168 -14.65 5.68 12.26
N TRP A 169 -13.71 6.59 12.04
CA TRP A 169 -12.28 6.32 12.08
C TRP A 169 -11.86 5.88 13.49
N THR A 170 -11.16 4.75 13.62
CA THR A 170 -10.42 4.45 14.87
C THR A 170 -8.93 4.77 14.76
N THR A 171 -8.49 5.51 13.73
CA THR A 171 -7.08 5.88 13.54
C THR A 171 -6.61 6.81 14.64
N THR A 172 -5.56 6.39 15.32
CA THR A 172 -4.59 7.27 15.98
C THR A 172 -4.17 8.38 15.01
N ASP A 173 -4.12 9.63 15.50
CA ASP A 173 -3.65 10.78 14.73
C ASP A 173 -2.34 10.44 14.00
N SER A 174 -2.16 10.88 12.75
CA SER A 174 -1.09 10.39 11.87
C SER A 174 -0.53 11.47 10.96
N LEU A 175 0.65 11.20 10.39
CA LEU A 175 1.32 12.05 9.42
C LEU A 175 1.93 11.21 8.30
N ILE A 176 1.76 11.66 7.06
CA ILE A 176 2.39 11.09 5.87
C ILE A 176 3.33 12.10 5.20
N ALA A 177 4.49 11.63 4.74
CA ALA A 177 5.39 12.38 3.89
C ALA A 177 5.91 11.50 2.75
N LYS A 178 5.90 12.02 1.52
CA LYS A 178 6.71 11.49 0.41
C LYS A 178 8.11 12.07 0.52
N ILE A 179 9.13 11.22 0.47
CA ILE A 179 10.53 11.59 0.59
C ILE A 179 11.32 10.95 -0.55
N ASN A 180 12.27 11.69 -1.09
CA ASN A 180 13.31 11.19 -1.97
C ASN A 180 14.66 11.81 -1.57
N SER A 181 15.71 11.45 -2.29
CA SER A 181 17.08 11.94 -2.09
C SER A 181 17.20 13.47 -2.14
N LYS A 182 16.29 14.15 -2.85
CA LYS A 182 16.33 15.60 -3.11
C LYS A 182 15.40 16.42 -2.22
N GLY A 183 14.49 15.78 -1.49
CA GLY A 183 13.55 16.51 -0.65
C GLY A 183 12.37 15.70 -0.16
N ASN A 184 11.40 16.43 0.39
CA ASN A 184 10.18 15.87 0.94
C ASN A 184 8.99 16.76 0.60
N THR A 185 7.80 16.16 0.61
CA THR A 185 6.54 16.89 0.51
C THR A 185 6.30 17.73 1.75
N LYS A 186 5.77 18.93 1.54
CA LYS A 186 5.28 19.82 2.59
C LYS A 186 3.78 20.04 2.41
N ALA A 187 3.07 20.22 3.51
CA ALA A 187 1.67 20.64 3.51
C ALA A 187 1.57 22.13 3.86
N ASP A 188 0.66 22.83 3.20
CA ASP A 188 0.26 24.18 3.59
C ASP A 188 -0.48 24.12 4.93
N ILE A 189 0.01 24.87 5.93
CA ILE A 189 -0.58 24.96 7.27
C ILE A 189 -0.99 26.39 7.63
N SER A 190 -0.99 27.31 6.65
CA SER A 190 -1.20 28.74 6.87
C SER A 190 -2.49 29.04 7.64
N GLU A 191 -3.57 28.35 7.29
CA GLU A 191 -4.89 28.57 7.89
C GLU A 191 -4.97 28.12 9.36
N GLN A 192 -4.00 27.33 9.86
CA GLN A 192 -3.99 26.90 11.27
C GLN A 192 -3.86 28.10 12.21
N ASP A 193 -3.13 29.13 11.79
CA ASP A 193 -2.95 30.37 12.54
C ASP A 193 -3.74 31.54 11.92
N GLY A 194 -4.70 31.25 11.03
CA GLY A 194 -5.55 32.24 10.37
C GLY A 194 -4.87 33.08 9.30
N ARG A 195 -3.73 32.63 8.77
CA ARG A 195 -3.00 33.30 7.69
C ARG A 195 -3.60 32.96 6.33
N GLU A 196 -3.29 33.77 5.33
CA GLU A 196 -3.66 33.48 3.94
C GLU A 196 -2.99 32.19 3.47
N LYS A 197 -3.70 31.41 2.64
CA LYS A 197 -3.18 30.17 2.05
C LYS A 197 -1.83 30.40 1.37
N ASN A 198 -0.99 29.37 1.38
CA ASN A 198 0.33 29.32 0.74
C ASN A 198 1.39 30.24 1.38
N THR A 199 1.23 30.66 2.63
CA THR A 199 2.21 31.50 3.35
C THR A 199 3.07 30.74 4.35
N GLU A 200 2.65 29.56 4.78
CA GLU A 200 3.37 28.72 5.74
C GLU A 200 3.22 27.23 5.41
N TYR A 201 4.34 26.50 5.45
CA TYR A 201 4.40 25.09 5.08
C TYR A 201 5.11 24.26 6.13
N ALA A 202 4.54 23.09 6.45
CA ALA A 202 5.10 22.11 7.37
C ALA A 202 5.47 20.81 6.67
N TYR A 203 6.39 20.06 7.28
CA TYR A 203 6.80 18.73 6.81
C TYR A 203 5.60 17.75 6.86
N GLY A 204 5.32 17.11 5.72
CA GLY A 204 4.24 16.14 5.54
C GLY A 204 2.82 16.69 5.77
N LYS A 205 1.82 15.88 5.40
CA LYS A 205 0.39 16.12 5.63
C LYS A 205 -0.09 15.28 6.81
N SER A 206 -0.89 15.85 7.68
CA SER A 206 -1.44 15.15 8.85
C SER A 206 -2.95 15.16 8.86
N THR A 207 -3.53 14.11 9.45
CA THR A 207 -4.95 14.02 9.78
C THR A 207 -5.41 15.07 10.80
N LEU A 208 -4.45 15.76 11.45
CA LEU A 208 -4.71 16.86 12.38
C LEU A 208 -4.89 18.21 11.70
N ASP A 209 -4.42 18.39 10.46
CA ASP A 209 -4.31 19.72 9.86
C ASP A 209 -5.67 20.41 9.73
N ASP A 210 -6.68 19.75 9.17
CA ASP A 210 -8.03 20.30 9.03
C ASP A 210 -8.74 20.50 10.38
N ARG A 211 -8.48 19.61 11.35
CA ARG A 211 -9.03 19.72 12.70
C ARG A 211 -8.52 20.96 13.43
N ILE A 212 -7.23 21.26 13.28
CA ILE A 212 -6.61 22.45 13.87
C ILE A 212 -7.22 23.72 13.26
N VAL A 213 -7.39 23.76 11.93
CA VAL A 213 -8.04 24.88 11.23
C VAL A 213 -9.46 25.10 11.74
N GLU A 214 -10.23 24.03 11.91
CA GLU A 214 -11.62 24.12 12.38
C GLU A 214 -11.70 24.64 13.83
N ILE A 215 -10.84 24.13 14.73
CA ILE A 215 -10.77 24.65 16.11
C ILE A 215 -10.38 26.14 16.13
N PHE A 216 -9.43 26.55 15.28
CA PHE A 216 -9.04 27.95 15.16
C PHE A 216 -10.21 28.85 14.71
N LYS A 217 -10.99 28.42 13.71
CA LYS A 217 -12.20 29.13 13.26
C LYS A 217 -13.22 29.29 14.39
N GLN A 218 -13.45 28.23 15.16
CA GLN A 218 -14.35 28.27 16.33
C GLN A 218 -13.82 29.21 17.41
N LEU A 219 -12.52 29.18 17.72
CA LEU A 219 -11.89 30.13 18.64
C LEU A 219 -12.07 31.58 18.21
N LYS A 220 -11.88 31.87 16.91
CA LYS A 220 -12.07 33.22 16.37
C LYS A 220 -13.53 33.66 16.52
N ALA A 221 -14.49 32.80 16.19
CA ALA A 221 -15.91 33.09 16.34
C ALA A 221 -16.31 33.34 17.79
N GLU A 222 -15.85 32.52 18.73
CA GLU A 222 -16.18 32.69 20.15
C GLU A 222 -15.52 33.93 20.77
N ARG A 223 -14.31 34.30 20.33
CA ARG A 223 -13.69 35.58 20.74
C ARG A 223 -14.49 36.79 20.27
N GLU A 224 -15.04 36.75 19.06
CA GLU A 224 -15.96 37.80 18.57
C GLU A 224 -17.29 37.81 19.33
N ASN A 225 -17.83 36.63 19.68
CA ASN A 225 -19.02 36.53 20.53
C ASN A 225 -18.77 37.12 21.92
N LEU A 226 -17.61 36.85 22.51
CA LEU A 226 -17.20 37.41 23.79
C LEU A 226 -17.12 38.94 23.73
N LYS A 227 -16.53 39.48 22.64
CA LYS A 227 -16.46 40.92 22.42
C LYS A 227 -17.85 41.55 22.38
N LYS A 228 -18.76 40.99 21.57
CA LYS A 228 -20.16 41.46 21.47
C LYS A 228 -20.92 41.36 22.80
N ALA A 229 -20.71 40.27 23.54
CA ALA A 229 -21.34 40.08 24.85
C ALA A 229 -20.85 41.12 25.89
N LYS A 230 -19.58 41.52 25.82
CA LYS A 230 -18.99 42.56 26.67
C LYS A 230 -19.38 43.98 26.27
N GLU A 231 -19.67 44.22 24.98
CA GLU A 231 -20.19 45.49 24.49
C GLU A 231 -21.64 45.76 24.94
N GLY A 232 -22.39 44.71 25.31
CA GLY A 232 -23.77 44.80 25.82
C GLY A 232 -24.82 45.01 24.72
N GLY A 233 -26.07 44.67 25.03
CA GLY A 233 -27.24 44.90 24.16
C GLY A 233 -28.25 45.86 24.78
N ALA A 234 -29.44 45.98 24.19
CA ALA A 234 -30.55 46.76 24.76
C ALA A 234 -30.95 46.28 26.18
N ASP A 235 -30.69 45.02 26.49
CA ASP A 235 -31.01 44.36 27.76
C ASP A 235 -29.85 44.40 28.79
N GLY A 236 -28.75 45.10 28.50
CA GLY A 236 -27.57 45.19 29.37
C GLY A 236 -26.52 44.08 29.16
N ILE A 237 -25.64 43.87 30.15
CA ILE A 237 -24.57 42.87 30.13
C ILE A 237 -25.03 41.61 30.86
N ASP A 238 -24.91 40.46 30.21
CA ASP A 238 -25.21 39.14 30.78
C ASP A 238 -23.91 38.45 31.22
N GLU A 239 -23.61 38.54 32.51
CA GLU A 239 -22.39 37.96 33.11
C GLU A 239 -22.35 36.43 33.03
N VAL A 240 -23.51 35.76 33.07
CA VAL A 240 -23.59 34.29 32.97
C VAL A 240 -23.20 33.85 31.57
N LYS A 241 -23.75 34.50 30.55
CA LYS A 241 -23.40 34.24 29.15
C LYS A 241 -21.93 34.53 28.85
N ILE A 242 -21.37 35.58 29.44
CA ILE A 242 -19.92 35.87 29.34
C ILE A 242 -19.10 34.71 29.91
N ALA A 243 -19.43 34.24 31.11
CA ALA A 243 -18.74 33.13 31.75
C ALA A 243 -18.81 31.82 30.92
N GLU A 244 -19.96 31.54 30.30
CA GLU A 244 -20.12 30.39 29.39
C GLU A 244 -19.23 30.49 28.15
N ILE A 245 -19.17 31.67 27.50
CA ILE A 245 -18.31 31.90 26.34
C ILE A 245 -16.83 31.79 26.74
N GLU A 246 -16.43 32.34 27.88
CA GLU A 246 -15.06 32.25 28.39
C GLU A 246 -14.65 30.81 28.69
N ALA A 247 -15.54 30.01 29.29
CA ALA A 247 -15.31 28.58 29.52
C ALA A 247 -15.11 27.83 28.18
N LYS A 248 -15.96 28.10 27.18
CA LYS A 248 -15.83 27.48 25.85
C LYS A 248 -14.53 27.88 25.14
N ILE A 249 -14.14 29.15 25.21
CA ILE A 249 -12.86 29.62 24.66
C ILE A 249 -11.69 28.88 25.33
N LYS A 250 -11.74 28.69 26.65
CA LYS A 250 -10.70 27.95 27.38
C LYS A 250 -10.59 26.51 26.89
N GLU A 251 -11.71 25.79 26.82
CA GLU A 251 -11.74 24.40 26.33
C GLU A 251 -11.21 24.27 24.90
N LEU A 252 -11.65 25.16 24.01
CA LEU A 252 -11.18 25.20 22.62
C LEU A 252 -9.70 25.55 22.52
N SER A 253 -9.18 26.44 23.37
CA SER A 253 -7.77 26.85 23.36
C SER A 253 -6.88 25.69 23.81
N GLU A 254 -7.27 25.00 24.89
CA GLU A 254 -6.53 23.81 25.33
C GLU A 254 -6.57 22.69 24.27
N LEU A 255 -7.69 22.51 23.57
CA LEU A 255 -7.79 21.54 22.49
C LEU A 255 -6.92 21.93 21.28
N TYR A 256 -6.91 23.21 20.91
CA TYR A 256 -6.06 23.76 19.85
C TYR A 256 -4.57 23.49 20.14
N ASP A 257 -4.11 23.86 21.34
CA ASP A 257 -2.72 23.68 21.76
C ASP A 257 -2.31 22.21 21.79
N ARG A 258 -3.16 21.33 22.35
CA ARG A 258 -2.92 19.88 22.35
C ARG A 258 -2.76 19.32 20.94
N LYS A 259 -3.60 19.76 19.99
CA LYS A 259 -3.56 19.25 18.61
C LYS A 259 -2.36 19.78 17.84
N ARG A 260 -1.98 21.04 18.05
CA ARG A 260 -0.73 21.62 17.50
C ARG A 260 0.52 20.91 18.03
N GLN A 261 0.56 20.61 19.33
CA GLN A 261 1.67 19.85 19.92
C GLN A 261 1.76 18.44 19.32
N LEU A 262 0.65 17.72 19.23
CA LEU A 262 0.63 16.38 18.66
C LEU A 262 1.07 16.34 17.19
N ARG A 263 0.69 17.37 16.43
CA ARG A 263 1.14 17.56 15.04
C ARG A 263 2.64 17.80 14.95
N ALA A 264 3.23 18.54 15.89
CA ALA A 264 4.67 18.76 15.97
C ALA A 264 5.42 17.46 16.36
N ASP A 265 4.87 16.67 17.28
CA ASP A 265 5.44 15.39 17.70
C ASP A 265 5.42 14.37 16.55
N LEU A 266 4.30 14.24 15.83
CA LEU A 266 4.19 13.40 14.63
C LEU A 266 5.20 13.78 13.55
N LYS A 267 5.44 15.09 13.35
CA LYS A 267 6.48 15.58 12.44
C LYS A 267 7.85 15.06 12.89
N LYS A 268 8.19 15.23 14.17
CA LYS A 268 9.48 14.79 14.72
C LYS A 268 9.65 13.27 14.55
N TYR A 269 8.66 12.48 14.94
CA TYR A 269 8.72 11.01 14.79
C TYR A 269 8.91 10.58 13.33
N THR A 270 8.25 11.26 12.39
CA THR A 270 8.39 10.95 10.95
C THR A 270 9.77 11.31 10.43
N GLN A 271 10.33 12.45 10.86
CA GLN A 271 11.69 12.83 10.51
C GLN A 271 12.71 11.85 11.08
N ASP A 272 12.56 11.44 12.34
CA ASP A 272 13.45 10.48 13.01
C ASP A 272 13.46 9.13 12.27
N SER A 273 12.29 8.59 11.93
CA SER A 273 12.17 7.38 11.10
C SER A 273 12.83 7.52 9.74
N THR A 274 12.55 8.64 9.05
CA THR A 274 13.11 8.92 7.72
C THR A 274 14.64 9.05 7.76
N ASN A 275 15.18 9.58 8.85
CA ASN A 275 16.61 9.76 9.07
C ASN A 275 17.37 8.46 9.35
N GLN A 276 16.67 7.33 9.53
CA GLN A 276 17.29 6.02 9.72
C GLN A 276 17.32 5.19 8.43
N ILE A 277 16.60 5.59 7.39
CA ILE A 277 16.52 4.86 6.13
C ILE A 277 17.64 5.33 5.19
N ALA A 278 18.47 4.40 4.75
CA ALA A 278 19.74 4.67 4.09
C ALA A 278 19.69 4.52 2.56
N TYR A 279 18.97 3.53 2.04
CA TYR A 279 19.09 3.12 0.63
C TYR A 279 18.74 4.22 -0.39
N PHE A 280 17.84 5.15 -0.05
CA PHE A 280 17.46 6.26 -0.95
C PHE A 280 18.29 7.55 -0.72
N ARG A 281 19.14 7.59 0.32
CA ARG A 281 19.96 8.78 0.63
C ARG A 281 21.09 8.91 -0.37
N THR A 282 21.62 10.12 -0.53
CA THR A 282 22.85 10.33 -1.30
C THR A 282 24.07 9.84 -0.53
N ASP A 283 25.12 9.42 -1.24
CA ASP A 283 26.42 9.11 -0.64
C ASP A 283 27.26 10.38 -0.39
N ALA A 284 28.55 10.20 -0.06
CA ALA A 284 29.52 11.26 0.20
C ALA A 284 29.70 12.24 -0.96
N ASP A 285 29.51 11.77 -2.20
CA ASP A 285 29.65 12.56 -3.44
C ASP A 285 28.32 13.22 -3.86
N GLY A 286 27.26 13.01 -3.08
CA GLY A 286 25.92 13.52 -3.40
C GLY A 286 25.17 12.68 -4.44
N LEU A 287 25.61 11.44 -4.70
CA LEU A 287 25.01 10.57 -5.70
C LEU A 287 23.92 9.68 -5.10
N VAL A 288 22.79 9.63 -5.80
CA VAL A 288 21.69 8.68 -5.52
C VAL A 288 22.17 7.27 -5.85
N PHE A 289 21.74 6.30 -5.04
CA PHE A 289 22.16 4.91 -5.18
C PHE A 289 21.74 4.35 -6.54
N ASP A 290 20.43 4.30 -6.74
CA ASP A 290 19.76 3.97 -7.97
C ASP A 290 18.40 4.66 -7.93
N LYS A 291 17.98 5.23 -9.07
CA LYS A 291 16.76 6.02 -9.18
C LYS A 291 15.51 5.19 -8.90
N GLN A 292 15.53 3.89 -9.15
CA GLN A 292 14.39 3.02 -8.87
C GLN A 292 14.12 2.90 -7.37
N PHE A 293 15.13 3.16 -6.53
CA PHE A 293 15.00 3.20 -5.07
C PHE A 293 14.74 4.61 -4.51
N ASP A 294 14.77 5.65 -5.36
CA ASP A 294 14.76 7.06 -4.96
C ASP A 294 13.34 7.60 -4.72
N GLY A 295 12.66 7.02 -3.73
CA GLY A 295 11.34 7.49 -3.34
C GLY A 295 10.65 6.55 -2.39
N ILE A 296 10.15 7.11 -1.29
CA ILE A 296 9.33 6.41 -0.31
C ILE A 296 8.20 7.30 0.18
N TYR A 297 7.16 6.66 0.73
CA TYR A 297 6.15 7.30 1.57
C TYR A 297 6.34 6.77 2.99
N VAL A 298 6.55 7.68 3.95
CA VAL A 298 6.62 7.34 5.37
C VAL A 298 5.34 7.81 6.04
N ILE A 299 4.71 6.90 6.78
CA ILE A 299 3.52 7.15 7.56
C ILE A 299 3.82 6.81 9.02
N ARG A 300 3.53 7.75 9.91
CA ARG A 300 3.68 7.58 11.36
C ARG A 300 2.38 7.84 12.06
N PHE A 301 2.11 7.01 13.06
CA PHE A 301 0.97 7.10 13.95
C PHE A 301 1.41 7.44 15.36
N VAL A 302 0.53 8.08 16.14
CA VAL A 302 0.81 8.44 17.54
C VAL A 302 0.93 7.23 18.47
N ASP A 303 0.47 6.04 18.06
CA ASP A 303 0.69 4.78 18.80
C ASP A 303 2.05 4.13 18.52
N GLY A 304 2.88 4.75 17.69
CA GLY A 304 4.21 4.26 17.34
C GLY A 304 4.25 3.34 16.11
N THR A 305 3.10 2.95 15.53
CA THR A 305 3.08 2.23 14.25
C THR A 305 3.76 3.07 13.17
N GLN A 306 4.58 2.41 12.34
CA GLN A 306 5.30 3.01 11.23
C GLN A 306 5.05 2.20 9.96
N ILE A 307 4.84 2.90 8.85
CA ILE A 307 4.81 2.30 7.51
C ILE A 307 5.76 3.06 6.59
N VAL A 308 6.53 2.32 5.81
CA VAL A 308 7.43 2.81 4.76
C VAL A 308 7.04 2.10 3.47
N MET A 309 6.48 2.83 2.53
CA MET A 309 6.04 2.29 1.24
C MET A 309 6.97 2.75 0.13
N HIS A 310 7.32 1.86 -0.78
CA HIS A 310 8.10 2.23 -1.95
C HIS A 310 7.31 3.18 -2.86
N ASP A 311 7.96 4.19 -3.44
CA ASP A 311 7.33 5.02 -4.47
C ASP A 311 7.21 4.24 -5.78
N PRO A 312 5.99 3.81 -6.17
CA PRO A 312 5.81 2.98 -7.36
C PRO A 312 6.25 3.73 -8.63
N ALA A 313 6.05 5.05 -8.69
CA ALA A 313 6.44 5.84 -9.85
C ALA A 313 7.97 5.89 -10.05
N ALA A 314 8.74 5.94 -8.97
CA ALA A 314 10.20 5.89 -9.04
C ALA A 314 10.70 4.55 -9.62
N ALA A 315 10.03 3.46 -9.26
CA ALA A 315 10.30 2.11 -9.77
C ALA A 315 9.68 1.82 -11.15
N GLY A 316 8.87 2.75 -11.70
CA GLY A 316 8.21 2.61 -13.00
C GLY A 316 6.93 1.73 -12.97
N TRP A 317 6.34 1.55 -11.80
CA TRP A 317 5.15 0.73 -11.54
C TRP A 317 3.87 1.57 -11.48
N THR A 318 2.79 0.99 -11.99
CA THR A 318 1.47 1.62 -12.09
C THR A 318 0.43 0.91 -11.22
N TYR A 319 0.59 -0.39 -11.01
CA TYR A 319 -0.46 -1.23 -10.41
C TYR A 319 -0.07 -1.80 -9.05
N GLN A 320 1.22 -1.84 -8.71
CA GLN A 320 1.67 -2.36 -7.42
C GLN A 320 2.78 -1.56 -6.76
N THR A 321 2.91 -1.78 -5.46
CA THR A 321 4.07 -1.47 -4.63
C THR A 321 4.14 -2.47 -3.48
N PHE A 322 5.06 -2.26 -2.55
CA PHE A 322 5.07 -2.95 -1.28
C PHE A 322 5.44 -1.98 -0.15
N ALA A 323 5.11 -2.37 1.07
CA ALA A 323 5.40 -1.59 2.27
C ALA A 323 6.13 -2.44 3.31
N HIS A 324 7.13 -1.83 3.94
CA HIS A 324 7.65 -2.23 5.24
C HIS A 324 6.82 -1.58 6.35
N TYR A 325 6.59 -2.28 7.45
CA TYR A 325 5.96 -1.71 8.63
C TYR A 325 6.54 -2.24 9.93
N ILE A 326 6.33 -1.47 10.99
CA ILE A 326 6.57 -1.85 12.39
C ILE A 326 5.27 -1.57 13.14
N ASP A 327 4.81 -2.55 13.91
CA ASP A 327 3.64 -2.40 14.77
C ASP A 327 3.94 -2.87 16.19
N PRO A 328 4.34 -1.95 17.09
CA PRO A 328 4.70 -2.31 18.45
C PRO A 328 3.51 -2.84 19.26
N ARG A 329 2.26 -2.55 18.87
CA ARG A 329 1.05 -3.02 19.57
C ARG A 329 0.80 -4.51 19.41
N SER A 330 1.22 -5.08 18.28
CA SER A 330 1.05 -6.50 17.95
C SER A 330 2.35 -7.31 18.04
N GLY A 331 3.46 -6.66 18.43
CA GLY A 331 4.79 -7.26 18.53
C GLY A 331 5.46 -7.49 17.17
N VAL A 332 5.01 -6.83 16.10
CA VAL A 332 5.65 -6.91 14.79
C VAL A 332 6.86 -5.97 14.76
N THR A 333 8.05 -6.54 14.73
CA THR A 333 9.31 -5.78 14.68
C THR A 333 9.68 -5.42 13.25
N HIS A 334 9.39 -6.29 12.28
CA HIS A 334 9.44 -6.00 10.85
C HIS A 334 8.30 -6.73 10.13
N GLY A 335 7.48 -6.01 9.40
CA GLY A 335 6.48 -6.58 8.50
C GLY A 335 6.70 -6.11 7.07
N TYR A 336 6.43 -6.96 6.09
CA TYR A 336 6.31 -6.56 4.70
C TYR A 336 4.96 -6.98 4.14
N GLN A 337 4.44 -6.18 3.23
CA GLN A 337 3.17 -6.45 2.56
C GLN A 337 3.21 -5.92 1.11
N SER A 338 2.77 -6.75 0.17
CA SER A 338 2.52 -6.33 -1.21
C SER A 338 1.15 -5.66 -1.34
N LEU A 339 1.05 -4.67 -2.22
CA LEU A 339 -0.03 -3.72 -2.30
C LEU A 339 -0.33 -3.40 -3.76
N GLY A 340 -1.58 -3.37 -4.17
CA GLY A 340 -1.91 -3.01 -5.55
C GLY A 340 -3.28 -3.40 -6.05
N ASP A 341 -3.50 -3.10 -7.33
CA ASP A 341 -4.66 -3.49 -8.12
C ASP A 341 -4.44 -4.88 -8.74
N GLU A 342 -5.03 -5.89 -8.12
CA GLU A 342 -4.80 -7.30 -8.46
C GLU A 342 -5.32 -7.66 -9.86
N THR A 343 -4.54 -8.41 -10.61
CA THR A 343 -5.06 -9.06 -11.82
C THR A 343 -6.10 -10.09 -11.42
N LYS A 344 -7.31 -9.97 -11.96
CA LYS A 344 -8.34 -11.01 -11.77
C LYS A 344 -7.80 -12.34 -12.29
N PHE A 345 -8.02 -13.43 -11.55
CA PHE A 345 -7.52 -14.75 -11.93
C PHE A 345 -7.94 -15.17 -13.35
N THR A 346 -9.19 -14.86 -13.73
CA THR A 346 -9.73 -15.14 -15.08
C THR A 346 -9.13 -14.26 -16.19
N ALA A 347 -8.38 -13.22 -15.83
CA ALA A 347 -7.68 -12.32 -16.75
C ALA A 347 -6.17 -12.60 -16.82
N LEU A 348 -5.67 -13.60 -16.07
CA LEU A 348 -4.30 -14.08 -16.26
C LEU A 348 -4.19 -14.73 -17.65
N PRO A 349 -3.07 -14.52 -18.36
CA PRO A 349 -2.75 -15.28 -19.56
C PRO A 349 -2.85 -16.79 -19.30
N ALA A 350 -3.42 -17.54 -20.24
CA ALA A 350 -3.57 -18.99 -20.13
C ALA A 350 -2.30 -19.77 -20.55
N SER A 351 -1.40 -19.12 -21.31
CA SER A 351 -0.18 -19.69 -21.87
C SER A 351 0.81 -18.58 -22.22
N GLY A 352 2.03 -18.97 -22.57
CA GLY A 352 3.13 -18.06 -22.89
C GLY A 352 4.01 -17.77 -21.67
N THR A 353 5.14 -17.12 -21.92
CA THR A 353 6.14 -16.79 -20.91
C THR A 353 6.28 -15.28 -20.75
N ALA A 354 6.85 -14.85 -19.63
CA ALA A 354 7.17 -13.45 -19.40
C ALA A 354 8.34 -13.29 -18.44
N THR A 355 9.30 -12.45 -18.80
CA THR A 355 10.31 -11.91 -17.89
C THR A 355 9.80 -10.67 -17.18
N TYR A 356 9.99 -10.62 -15.85
CA TYR A 356 9.74 -9.45 -15.02
C TYR A 356 11.04 -8.98 -14.37
N ASN A 357 11.32 -7.69 -14.46
CA ASN A 357 12.46 -7.06 -13.79
C ASN A 357 11.98 -6.01 -12.79
N GLY A 358 12.67 -5.90 -11.66
CA GLY A 358 12.34 -4.91 -10.64
C GLY A 358 13.32 -4.92 -9.49
N LEU A 359 12.82 -4.69 -8.28
CA LEU A 359 13.64 -4.50 -7.09
C LEU A 359 12.99 -5.10 -5.85
N THR A 360 13.83 -5.29 -4.84
CA THR A 360 13.41 -5.64 -3.48
C THR A 360 14.10 -4.75 -2.45
N THR A 361 13.41 -4.51 -1.35
CA THR A 361 14.05 -4.06 -0.11
C THR A 361 13.74 -5.04 1.00
N ALA A 362 14.70 -5.21 1.89
CA ALA A 362 14.59 -6.13 3.00
C ALA A 362 15.31 -5.62 4.25
N TYR A 363 15.00 -6.26 5.37
CA TYR A 363 15.82 -6.22 6.57
C TYR A 363 16.45 -7.58 6.80
N VAL A 364 17.76 -7.58 7.07
CA VAL A 364 18.46 -8.70 7.69
C VAL A 364 18.55 -8.40 9.18
N VAL A 365 17.89 -9.22 9.99
CA VAL A 365 17.83 -9.10 11.44
C VAL A 365 18.68 -10.22 12.03
N LYS A 366 19.68 -9.84 12.82
CA LYS A 366 20.57 -10.76 13.51
C LYS A 366 20.92 -10.16 14.86
N ASP A 367 20.63 -10.89 15.93
CA ASP A 367 20.73 -10.38 17.30
C ASP A 367 19.93 -9.04 17.41
N ASP A 368 20.52 -8.00 18.00
CA ASP A 368 19.93 -6.66 18.11
C ASP A 368 20.16 -5.79 16.86
N GLN A 369 20.77 -6.32 15.80
CA GLN A 369 21.08 -5.57 14.59
C GLN A 369 20.06 -5.80 13.49
N SER A 370 19.56 -4.71 12.91
CA SER A 370 18.69 -4.72 11.74
C SER A 370 19.36 -3.93 10.60
N ARG A 371 19.75 -4.63 9.53
CA ARG A 371 20.48 -4.05 8.40
C ARG A 371 19.58 -3.96 7.18
N GLN A 372 19.57 -2.82 6.51
CA GLN A 372 18.81 -2.61 5.27
C GLN A 372 19.54 -3.27 4.11
N LEU A 373 18.81 -4.07 3.34
CA LEU A 373 19.30 -4.76 2.14
C LEU A 373 18.46 -4.34 0.94
N THR A 374 19.10 -4.09 -0.21
CA THR A 374 18.43 -3.96 -1.51
C THR A 374 18.99 -5.00 -2.48
N ALA A 375 18.21 -5.36 -3.50
CA ALA A 375 18.68 -6.16 -4.62
C ALA A 375 17.81 -5.93 -5.87
N ASN A 376 18.36 -6.30 -7.04
CA ASN A 376 17.59 -6.39 -8.27
C ASN A 376 16.77 -7.68 -8.25
N VAL A 377 15.56 -7.64 -8.78
CA VAL A 377 14.67 -8.80 -8.91
C VAL A 377 14.53 -9.17 -10.38
N LYS A 378 14.64 -10.47 -10.66
CA LYS A 378 14.25 -11.07 -11.93
C LYS A 378 13.30 -12.23 -11.65
N ALA A 379 12.17 -12.25 -12.34
CA ALA A 379 11.29 -13.40 -12.34
C ALA A 379 10.99 -13.84 -13.78
N ILE A 380 10.93 -15.15 -14.01
CA ILE A 380 10.44 -15.72 -15.26
C ILE A 380 9.19 -16.53 -14.95
N VAL A 381 8.11 -16.21 -15.65
CA VAL A 381 6.81 -16.83 -15.47
C VAL A 381 6.46 -17.62 -16.71
N ASP A 382 5.99 -18.84 -16.53
CA ASP A 382 5.31 -19.63 -17.56
C ASP A 382 3.85 -19.82 -17.17
N PHE A 383 2.95 -19.18 -17.92
CA PHE A 383 1.53 -19.18 -17.63
C PHE A 383 0.85 -20.52 -17.94
N GLY A 384 1.38 -21.28 -18.90
CA GLY A 384 0.87 -22.60 -19.23
C GLY A 384 1.21 -23.63 -18.16
N LEU A 385 2.41 -23.52 -17.59
CA LEU A 385 2.87 -24.37 -16.49
C LEU A 385 2.43 -23.88 -15.10
N LYS A 386 1.87 -22.67 -15.02
CA LYS A 386 1.56 -21.97 -13.77
C LYS A 386 2.75 -21.90 -12.82
N GLY A 387 3.93 -21.62 -13.37
CA GLY A 387 5.20 -21.64 -12.67
C GLY A 387 5.92 -20.30 -12.70
N VAL A 388 6.61 -20.00 -11.61
CA VAL A 388 7.46 -18.81 -11.45
C VAL A 388 8.85 -19.26 -11.02
N ARG A 389 9.86 -18.77 -11.72
CA ARG A 389 11.26 -18.72 -11.26
C ARG A 389 11.54 -17.34 -10.72
N PHE A 390 12.18 -17.26 -9.57
CA PHE A 390 12.50 -16.00 -8.89
C PHE A 390 13.97 -15.96 -8.52
N GLU A 391 14.62 -14.84 -8.83
CA GLU A 391 16.02 -14.60 -8.51
C GLU A 391 16.24 -13.17 -8.06
N THR A 392 17.20 -12.98 -7.16
CA THR A 392 17.80 -11.67 -6.91
C THR A 392 19.27 -11.66 -7.28
N ALA A 393 19.77 -10.46 -7.59
CA ALA A 393 21.17 -10.22 -7.87
C ALA A 393 21.59 -8.85 -7.38
N ASN A 394 22.89 -8.64 -7.23
CA ASN A 394 23.48 -7.37 -6.77
C ASN A 394 22.96 -6.95 -5.40
N SER A 395 22.82 -7.91 -4.47
CA SER A 395 22.43 -7.60 -3.10
C SER A 395 23.42 -6.65 -2.42
N GLN A 396 22.92 -5.62 -1.76
CA GLN A 396 23.71 -4.56 -1.12
C GLN A 396 23.13 -4.11 0.21
N PHE A 397 24.00 -3.97 1.20
CA PHE A 397 23.65 -3.41 2.50
C PHE A 397 23.84 -1.91 2.52
N HIS A 398 22.94 -1.22 3.20
CA HIS A 398 22.98 0.23 3.35
C HIS A 398 22.98 0.63 4.83
N SER A 399 23.82 1.60 5.13
CA SER A 399 23.94 2.25 6.44
C SER A 399 24.13 3.76 6.26
N LEU A 400 24.18 4.49 7.37
CA LEU A 400 24.40 5.93 7.38
C LEU A 400 25.72 6.24 8.08
N ASP A 401 26.49 7.15 7.50
CA ASP A 401 27.65 7.74 8.18
C ASP A 401 27.22 8.77 9.25
N ALA A 402 28.19 9.36 9.95
CA ALA A 402 27.94 10.37 10.99
C ALA A 402 27.23 11.65 10.48
N ASN A 403 27.20 11.87 9.16
CA ASN A 403 26.55 13.00 8.51
C ASN A 403 25.19 12.61 7.88
N GLY A 404 24.71 11.39 8.11
CA GLY A 404 23.46 10.91 7.52
C GLY A 404 23.55 10.61 6.02
N ARG A 405 24.75 10.36 5.50
CA ARG A 405 24.98 9.98 4.09
C ARG A 405 25.02 8.48 3.95
N ARG A 406 24.55 7.97 2.82
CA ARG A 406 24.50 6.55 2.52
C ARG A 406 25.92 5.97 2.44
N VAL A 407 26.14 4.86 3.12
CA VAL A 407 27.28 3.96 2.93
C VAL A 407 26.74 2.61 2.46
N THR A 408 27.28 2.13 1.34
CA THR A 408 26.84 0.90 0.68
C THR A 408 27.96 -0.14 0.71
N VAL A 409 27.64 -1.38 1.09
CA VAL A 409 28.57 -2.52 1.02
C VAL A 409 27.92 -3.69 0.30
N LYS A 410 28.71 -4.48 -0.43
CA LYS A 410 28.21 -5.66 -1.15
C LYS A 410 27.68 -6.72 -0.17
N GLY A 411 26.59 -7.37 -0.54
CA GLY A 411 25.94 -8.44 0.22
C GLY A 411 25.62 -9.65 -0.65
N ALA A 412 26.51 -10.04 -1.58
CA ALA A 412 26.27 -11.08 -2.57
C ALA A 412 25.84 -12.44 -1.98
N ASP A 413 26.22 -12.75 -0.74
CA ASP A 413 25.78 -13.98 -0.04
C ASP A 413 24.26 -14.04 0.18
N TYR A 414 23.58 -12.90 0.07
CA TYR A 414 22.13 -12.73 0.23
C TYR A 414 21.38 -12.72 -1.10
N ASP A 415 22.05 -12.94 -2.24
CA ASP A 415 21.37 -13.20 -3.51
C ASP A 415 20.55 -14.48 -3.40
N MET A 416 19.30 -14.42 -3.86
CA MET A 416 18.30 -15.45 -3.64
C MET A 416 17.92 -16.17 -4.93
N LYS A 417 17.54 -17.43 -4.80
CA LYS A 417 16.90 -18.22 -5.85
C LYS A 417 15.71 -18.96 -5.29
N GLY A 418 14.63 -19.02 -6.06
CA GLY A 418 13.40 -19.65 -5.61
C GLY A 418 12.46 -19.95 -6.76
N THR A 419 11.42 -20.72 -6.44
CA THR A 419 10.35 -21.06 -7.38
C THR A 419 9.02 -21.03 -6.67
N ALA A 420 7.96 -20.68 -7.41
CA ALA A 420 6.59 -20.65 -6.91
C ALA A 420 5.60 -21.15 -7.95
N LYS A 421 4.41 -21.56 -7.49
CA LYS A 421 3.30 -22.01 -8.33
C LYS A 421 1.99 -21.36 -7.91
N TRP A 422 1.05 -21.27 -8.84
CA TRP A 422 -0.35 -20.94 -8.54
C TRP A 422 -1.29 -21.99 -9.13
N GLU A 423 -2.49 -22.10 -8.57
CA GLU A 423 -3.48 -23.07 -9.02
C GLU A 423 -4.79 -22.39 -9.42
N ASN A 424 -5.63 -22.09 -8.43
CA ASN A 424 -7.01 -21.64 -8.60
C ASN A 424 -7.22 -20.19 -8.15
N GLY A 425 -6.17 -19.38 -8.24
CA GLY A 425 -6.20 -17.98 -7.83
C GLY A 425 -4.98 -17.21 -8.30
N ASN A 426 -4.98 -15.92 -8.01
CA ASN A 426 -3.90 -14.99 -8.34
C ASN A 426 -2.67 -15.12 -7.40
N LEU A 427 -2.83 -15.83 -6.28
CA LEU A 427 -1.74 -16.04 -5.31
C LEU A 427 -0.84 -17.18 -5.80
N PHE A 428 0.45 -16.89 -5.99
CA PHE A 428 1.49 -17.90 -6.13
C PHE A 428 2.30 -18.05 -4.85
N LEU A 429 2.62 -19.29 -4.50
CA LEU A 429 3.33 -19.68 -3.29
C LEU A 429 4.51 -20.58 -3.64
N GLY A 430 5.60 -20.43 -2.90
CA GLY A 430 6.86 -21.08 -3.23
C GLY A 430 7.89 -21.08 -2.12
N LYS A 431 9.09 -21.55 -2.46
CA LYS A 431 10.27 -21.54 -1.60
C LYS A 431 11.36 -20.69 -2.22
N VAL A 432 12.19 -20.11 -1.36
CA VAL A 432 13.34 -19.30 -1.76
C VAL A 432 14.49 -19.51 -0.78
N GLU A 433 15.70 -19.43 -1.29
CA GLU A 433 16.93 -19.57 -0.51
C GLU A 433 17.97 -18.54 -0.90
N ALA A 434 18.69 -18.01 0.09
CA ALA A 434 20.00 -17.38 -0.09
C ALA A 434 21.04 -18.40 0.38
N ALA A 435 21.42 -19.30 -0.53
CA ALA A 435 22.18 -20.50 -0.20
C ALA A 435 23.55 -20.19 0.44
N ALA A 436 24.24 -19.15 -0.03
CA ALA A 436 25.54 -18.73 0.50
C ALA A 436 25.43 -18.20 1.94
N ALA A 437 24.35 -17.50 2.29
CA ALA A 437 24.05 -17.09 3.66
C ALA A 437 23.44 -18.21 4.54
N GLY A 438 23.11 -19.37 3.96
CA GLY A 438 22.46 -20.48 4.66
C GLY A 438 21.01 -20.19 5.09
N LEU A 439 20.33 -19.26 4.39
CA LEU A 439 18.97 -18.84 4.68
C LEU A 439 17.97 -19.53 3.76
N LYS A 440 16.87 -20.04 4.30
CA LYS A 440 15.78 -20.65 3.54
C LYS A 440 14.43 -20.19 4.05
N GLY A 441 13.44 -20.17 3.18
CA GLY A 441 12.08 -19.89 3.60
C GLY A 441 11.07 -19.80 2.47
N ASN A 442 10.06 -18.97 2.68
CA ASN A 442 8.87 -18.91 1.85
C ASN A 442 8.90 -17.69 0.93
N LEU A 443 8.37 -17.91 -0.28
CA LEU A 443 8.10 -16.89 -1.28
C LEU A 443 6.60 -16.84 -1.54
N SER A 444 6.04 -15.63 -1.56
CA SER A 444 4.64 -15.39 -1.89
C SER A 444 4.54 -14.24 -2.88
N GLY A 445 3.56 -14.27 -3.77
CA GLY A 445 3.33 -13.16 -4.68
C GLY A 445 1.99 -13.22 -5.41
N LYS A 446 1.67 -12.13 -6.10
CA LYS A 446 0.49 -11.98 -6.95
C LYS A 446 0.84 -11.23 -8.23
N PHE A 447 -0.04 -11.36 -9.23
CA PHE A 447 -0.03 -10.55 -10.43
C PHE A 447 -0.92 -9.31 -10.26
N PHE A 448 -0.49 -8.19 -10.84
CA PHE A 448 -1.14 -6.88 -10.75
C PHE A 448 -1.35 -6.25 -12.13
N GLY A 449 -2.43 -5.48 -12.24
CA GLY A 449 -2.81 -4.75 -13.45
C GLY A 449 -3.36 -5.64 -14.58
N PRO A 450 -3.61 -5.04 -15.76
CA PRO A 450 -4.12 -5.74 -16.93
C PRO A 450 -3.16 -6.83 -17.40
N SER A 451 -3.70 -8.04 -17.60
CA SER A 451 -2.97 -9.17 -18.19
C SER A 451 -1.62 -9.47 -17.52
N ALA A 452 -1.55 -9.37 -16.19
CA ALA A 452 -0.32 -9.54 -15.42
C ALA A 452 0.80 -8.59 -15.89
N ALA A 453 0.54 -7.28 -15.86
CA ALA A 453 1.52 -6.26 -16.24
C ALA A 453 2.69 -6.20 -15.24
N GLU A 454 2.39 -6.45 -13.97
CA GLU A 454 3.33 -6.36 -12.86
C GLU A 454 3.15 -7.57 -11.93
N ILE A 455 4.19 -7.87 -11.17
CA ILE A 455 4.15 -8.80 -10.04
C ILE A 455 4.63 -8.10 -8.79
N GLY A 456 4.12 -8.54 -7.64
CA GLY A 456 4.53 -8.05 -6.34
C GLY A 456 4.35 -9.13 -5.28
N GLY A 457 5.16 -9.07 -4.23
CA GLY A 457 5.09 -10.09 -3.19
C GLY A 457 6.03 -9.87 -2.03
N THR A 458 6.18 -10.92 -1.24
CA THR A 458 7.01 -10.94 -0.04
C THR A 458 7.79 -12.23 0.08
N TYR A 459 8.83 -12.19 0.90
CA TYR A 459 9.58 -13.38 1.31
C TYR A 459 10.04 -13.27 2.76
N GLY A 460 10.12 -14.43 3.41
CA GLY A 460 10.67 -14.58 4.76
C GLY A 460 11.59 -15.79 4.78
N LEU A 461 12.88 -15.56 5.05
CA LEU A 461 13.89 -16.59 5.20
C LEU A 461 14.49 -16.51 6.60
N GLN A 462 14.97 -17.64 7.08
CA GLN A 462 15.69 -17.73 8.34
C GLN A 462 16.75 -18.84 8.29
N LYS A 463 17.72 -18.76 9.20
CA LYS A 463 18.63 -19.88 9.47
C LYS A 463 17.88 -20.96 10.23
N GLU A 464 18.40 -22.19 10.15
CA GLU A 464 17.83 -23.35 10.85
C GLU A 464 17.80 -23.15 12.38
N ASP A 465 18.80 -22.46 12.93
CA ASP A 465 18.90 -22.12 14.36
C ASP A 465 18.06 -20.90 14.77
N GLY A 466 17.44 -20.19 13.81
CA GLY A 466 16.62 -19.01 14.05
C GLY A 466 17.37 -17.75 14.51
N ASN A 467 18.70 -17.70 14.42
CA ASN A 467 19.47 -16.52 14.90
C ASN A 467 19.54 -15.37 13.88
N GLU A 468 19.19 -15.63 12.63
CA GLU A 468 19.26 -14.67 11.54
C GLU A 468 18.02 -14.82 10.66
N HIS A 469 17.39 -13.68 10.40
CA HIS A 469 16.19 -13.55 9.61
C HIS A 469 16.43 -12.58 8.46
N LEU A 470 15.95 -12.93 7.28
CA LEU A 470 15.85 -12.04 6.13
C LEU A 470 14.38 -11.91 5.75
N ILE A 471 13.84 -10.70 5.78
CA ILE A 471 12.44 -10.42 5.50
C ILE A 471 12.33 -9.25 4.53
N GLY A 472 11.55 -9.40 3.46
CA GLY A 472 11.47 -8.40 2.41
C GLY A 472 10.19 -8.41 1.60
N GLY A 473 10.03 -7.33 0.85
CA GLY A 473 8.97 -7.12 -0.14
C GLY A 473 9.60 -6.79 -1.49
N TYR A 474 8.98 -7.26 -2.56
CA TYR A 474 9.47 -7.07 -3.92
C TYR A 474 8.36 -6.64 -4.88
N GLY A 475 8.78 -6.01 -5.96
CA GLY A 475 7.94 -5.65 -7.09
C GLY A 475 8.72 -5.76 -8.39
N ALA A 476 8.05 -6.11 -9.48
CA ALA A 476 8.67 -6.19 -10.81
C ALA A 476 7.66 -5.97 -11.93
N LYS A 477 8.15 -5.43 -13.05
CA LYS A 477 7.36 -5.10 -14.25
C LYS A 477 7.72 -6.02 -15.40
N ARG A 478 6.70 -6.46 -16.15
CA ARG A 478 6.90 -7.26 -17.36
C ARG A 478 7.72 -6.49 -18.40
N GLN A 479 8.67 -7.17 -19.04
CA GLN A 479 9.54 -6.60 -20.07
C GLN A 479 8.92 -6.63 -21.46
#